data_AF-A0A4Y2SVX3-F1
#
_entry.id   AF-A0A4Y2SVX3-F1
#
_cell.length_a   1.000
_cell.length_b   1.000
_cell.length_c   1.000
_cell.angle_alpha   90.00
_cell.angle_beta   90.00
_cell.angle_gamma   90.00
#
_symmetry.space_group_name_H-M   'P 1'
#
loop_
_entity.id
_entity.type
_entity.pdbx_description
1 polymer ?
#
loop_
_entity_poly.entity_id
_entity_poly.type
_entity_poly.pdbx_seq_one_letter_code
_entity_poly.pdbx_strand_id
1 'polypeptide(L)'
;MLFRRLTPPFMLVISCVYLIPHLGSGPVWKETVIDGLTEKCKKYWWTNLLFINNFVPNAKMCMNWTWYIPVDTHLYFLSLIVLIPLKSNPRLAFILNGALFAVGTAATAASHVYFGLQPTAISAYLHPE
;
A
#
# COMPACT_ATOMS: atom_id res chain seq x y z
N MET A 1 -0.14 19.06 -2.70
CA MET A 1 -0.02 19.46 -1.27
C MET A 1 0.06 18.26 -0.32
N LEU A 2 -0.59 17.13 -0.63
CA LEU A 2 -0.61 15.91 0.18
C LEU A 2 0.79 15.28 0.38
N PHE A 3 1.54 15.09 -0.70
CA PHE A 3 2.89 14.51 -0.67
C PHE A 3 3.81 15.21 0.35
N ARG A 4 3.94 16.55 0.25
CA ARG A 4 4.80 17.35 1.13
C ARG A 4 4.42 17.30 2.61
N ARG A 5 3.15 17.04 2.93
CA ARG A 5 2.68 16.90 4.32
C ARG A 5 2.92 15.51 4.89
N LEU A 6 2.93 14.49 4.04
CA LEU A 6 3.01 13.08 4.44
C LEU A 6 4.45 12.54 4.46
N THR A 7 5.34 13.06 3.60
CA THR A 7 6.75 12.64 3.58
C THR A 7 7.49 12.87 4.91
N PRO A 8 7.36 14.03 5.60
CA PRO A 8 8.05 14.25 6.88
C PRO A 8 7.69 13.25 7.99
N PRO A 9 6.40 12.98 8.30
CA PRO A 9 6.06 12.00 9.31
C PRO A 9 6.46 10.57 8.89
N PHE A 10 6.40 10.22 7.60
CA PHE A 10 6.89 8.92 7.13
C PHE A 10 8.39 8.72 7.40
N MET A 11 9.20 9.74 7.12
CA MET A 11 10.63 9.68 7.38
C MET A 11 10.96 9.62 8.87
N LEU A 12 10.18 10.31 9.70
CA LEU A 12 10.31 10.23 11.15
C LEU A 12 9.99 8.82 11.65
N VAL A 13 8.89 8.21 11.19
CA VAL A 13 8.52 6.83 11.58
C VAL A 13 9.58 5.82 11.13
N ILE A 14 10.08 5.92 9.90
CA ILE A 14 11.19 5.08 9.41
C ILE A 14 12.41 5.23 10.31
N SER A 15 12.74 6.47 10.71
CA SER A 15 13.86 6.74 11.62
C SER A 15 13.63 6.12 13.01
N CYS A 16 12.41 6.16 13.53
CA CYS A 16 12.05 5.47 14.76
C CYS A 16 12.23 3.95 14.64
N VAL A 17 11.92 3.33 13.50
CA VAL A 17 12.12 1.88 13.28
C VAL A 17 13.57 1.45 13.47
N TYR A 18 14.55 2.32 13.16
CA TYR A 18 15.96 2.05 13.45
C TYR A 18 16.29 2.05 14.95
N LEU A 19 15.51 2.75 15.77
CA LEU A 19 15.71 2.86 17.22
C LEU A 19 14.96 1.77 18.01
N ILE A 20 13.81 1.30 17.52
CA ILE A 20 13.01 0.24 18.15
C ILE A 20 13.82 -1.01 18.57
N PRO A 21 14.75 -1.58 17.77
CA PRO A 21 15.50 -2.76 18.20
C PRO A 21 16.31 -2.56 19.48
N HIS A 22 16.66 -1.32 19.86
CA HIS A 22 17.39 -1.01 21.08
C HIS A 22 16.49 -0.86 22.33
N LEU A 23 15.16 -0.80 22.16
CA LEU A 23 14.20 -0.55 23.24
C LEU A 23 13.72 -1.82 23.95
N GLY A 24 14.06 -3.01 23.44
CA GLY A 24 13.60 -4.28 23.98
C GLY A 24 14.58 -5.41 23.74
N SER A 25 14.41 -6.50 24.49
CA SER A 25 15.18 -7.73 24.32
C SER A 25 14.27 -8.95 24.52
N GLY A 26 14.56 -10.03 23.80
CA GLY A 26 13.81 -11.29 23.89
C GLY A 26 13.73 -12.03 22.54
N PRO A 27 13.43 -13.34 22.55
CA PRO A 27 13.36 -14.15 21.33
C PRO A 27 12.22 -13.70 20.39
N VAL A 28 11.03 -13.41 20.93
CA VAL A 28 9.90 -12.88 20.15
C VAL A 28 10.23 -11.50 19.57
N TRP A 29 10.93 -10.65 20.32
CA TRP A 29 11.38 -9.34 19.86
C TRP A 29 12.35 -9.44 18.69
N LYS A 30 13.28 -10.39 18.74
CA LYS A 30 14.21 -10.65 17.65
C LYS A 30 13.48 -11.03 16.36
N GLU A 31 12.54 -11.97 16.45
CA GLU A 31 11.82 -12.45 15.27
C GLU A 31 10.87 -11.38 14.68
N THR A 32 10.10 -10.68 15.53
CA THR A 32 9.09 -9.72 15.05
C THR A 32 9.67 -8.35 14.69
N VAL A 33 10.57 -7.81 15.51
CA VAL A 33 11.07 -6.44 15.37
C VAL A 33 12.40 -6.39 14.62
N ILE A 34 13.37 -7.24 14.98
CA ILE A 34 14.70 -7.19 14.35
C ILE A 34 14.62 -7.78 12.94
N ASP A 35 14.22 -9.05 12.84
CA ASP A 35 14.16 -9.77 11.56
C ASP A 35 12.89 -9.39 10.76
N GLY A 36 11.76 -9.24 11.43
CA GLY A 36 10.46 -8.97 10.83
C GLY A 36 10.24 -7.54 10.32
N LEU A 37 10.89 -6.53 10.93
CA LEU A 37 10.67 -5.11 10.63
C LEU A 37 11.97 -4.37 10.27
N THR A 38 12.98 -4.42 11.14
CA THR A 38 14.21 -3.62 11.02
C THR A 38 15.03 -4.02 9.81
N GLU A 39 15.31 -5.31 9.61
CA GLU A 39 16.09 -5.80 8.46
C GLU A 39 15.39 -5.52 7.12
N LYS A 40 14.05 -5.65 7.08
CA LYS A 40 13.27 -5.30 5.89
C LYS A 40 13.33 -3.81 5.59
N CYS A 41 13.23 -2.98 6.62
CA CYS A 41 13.33 -1.53 6.47
C CYS A 41 14.73 -1.06 6.07
N LYS A 42 15.81 -1.67 6.57
CA LYS A 42 17.17 -1.39 6.09
C LYS A 42 17.33 -1.57 4.58
N LYS A 43 16.67 -2.57 4.01
CA LYS A 43 16.76 -2.87 2.56
C LYS A 43 15.77 -2.09 1.69
N TYR A 44 14.57 -1.82 2.19
CA TYR A 44 13.46 -1.29 1.38
C TYR A 44 12.89 0.06 1.86
N TRP A 45 13.52 0.76 2.82
CA TRP A 45 13.05 2.08 3.29
C TRP A 45 12.81 3.09 2.15
N TRP A 46 13.70 3.12 1.16
CA TRP A 46 13.64 4.04 0.02
C TRP A 46 12.37 3.86 -0.82
N THR A 47 11.78 2.67 -0.82
CA THR A 47 10.53 2.40 -1.55
C THR A 47 9.32 3.14 -0.96
N ASN A 48 9.32 3.36 0.37
CA ASN A 48 8.31 4.17 1.05
C ASN A 48 8.46 5.66 0.72
N LEU A 49 9.70 6.14 0.55
CA LEU A 49 9.96 7.53 0.15
C LEU A 49 9.44 7.88 -1.23
N LEU A 50 9.61 6.95 -2.17
CA LEU A 50 9.17 7.10 -3.55
C LEU A 50 7.68 6.74 -3.74
N PHE A 51 6.96 6.33 -2.69
CA PHE A 51 5.58 5.85 -2.77
C PHE A 51 5.40 4.70 -3.79
N ILE A 52 6.40 3.83 -3.91
CA ILE A 52 6.36 2.62 -4.75
C ILE A 52 6.43 1.35 -3.93
N ASN A 53 6.29 1.47 -2.61
CA ASN A 53 6.35 0.35 -1.68
C ASN A 53 5.34 -0.75 -2.06
N ASN A 54 4.18 -0.41 -2.62
CA ASN A 54 3.15 -1.35 -3.07
C ASN A 54 3.62 -2.37 -4.13
N PHE A 55 4.69 -2.06 -4.88
CA PHE A 55 5.27 -2.99 -5.85
C PHE A 55 6.24 -4.00 -5.22
N VAL A 56 6.62 -3.80 -3.95
CA VAL A 56 7.45 -4.73 -3.20
C VAL A 56 6.55 -5.86 -2.68
N PRO A 57 6.96 -7.13 -2.81
CA PRO A 57 6.20 -8.24 -2.24
C PRO A 57 5.96 -8.03 -0.74
N ASN A 58 4.73 -8.27 -0.27
CA ASN A 58 4.30 -8.06 1.13
C ASN A 58 5.31 -8.58 2.17
N ALA A 59 5.93 -9.74 1.92
CA ALA A 59 6.91 -10.35 2.82
C ALA A 59 8.20 -9.53 3.02
N LYS A 60 8.58 -8.69 2.05
CA LYS A 60 9.82 -7.88 2.02
C LYS A 60 9.57 -6.40 2.26
N MET A 61 8.31 -6.01 2.34
CA MET A 61 7.86 -4.63 2.43
C MET A 61 8.29 -4.02 3.77
N CYS A 62 8.92 -2.84 3.73
CA CYS A 62 9.19 -2.07 4.93
C CYS A 62 7.87 -1.44 5.41
N MET A 63 7.40 -1.83 6.60
CA MET A 63 6.10 -1.46 7.16
C MET A 63 4.94 -1.88 6.24
N ASN A 64 4.63 -3.17 6.17
CA ASN A 64 3.59 -3.69 5.27
C ASN A 64 2.23 -2.95 5.42
N TRP A 65 1.87 -2.45 6.60
CA TRP A 65 0.63 -1.68 6.81
C TRP A 65 0.57 -0.36 6.04
N THR A 66 1.69 0.19 5.56
CA THR A 66 1.71 1.45 4.80
C THR A 66 1.37 1.28 3.31
N TRP A 67 1.07 0.06 2.86
CA TRP A 67 0.82 -0.27 1.45
C TRP A 67 -0.28 0.54 0.77
N TYR A 68 -1.29 1.01 1.51
CA TYR A 68 -2.42 1.76 0.97
C TYR A 68 -2.08 3.23 0.67
N ILE A 69 -1.13 3.81 1.40
CA ILE A 69 -0.69 5.20 1.23
C ILE A 69 -0.21 5.52 -0.21
N PRO A 70 0.66 4.70 -0.83
CA PRO A 70 1.03 4.91 -2.23
C PRO A 70 -0.14 4.67 -3.18
N VAL A 71 -1.04 3.72 -2.88
CA VAL A 71 -2.24 3.46 -3.68
C VAL A 71 -3.15 4.69 -3.71
N ASP A 72 -3.45 5.28 -2.56
CA ASP A 72 -4.27 6.49 -2.44
C ASP A 72 -3.66 7.66 -3.21
N THR A 73 -2.33 7.76 -3.22
CA THR A 73 -1.62 8.79 -3.99
C THR A 73 -1.77 8.58 -5.49
N HIS A 74 -1.64 7.35 -5.98
CA HIS A 74 -1.87 7.02 -7.39
C HIS A 74 -3.34 7.26 -7.81
N LEU A 75 -4.30 6.86 -6.97
CA LEU A 75 -5.72 7.09 -7.20
C LEU A 75 -6.06 8.58 -7.23
N TYR A 76 -5.40 9.40 -6.41
CA TYR A 76 -5.55 10.86 -6.47
C TYR A 76 -5.13 11.40 -7.84
N PHE A 77 -3.98 11.00 -8.38
CA PHE A 77 -3.57 11.42 -9.72
C PHE A 77 -4.52 10.91 -10.82
N LEU A 78 -4.96 9.66 -10.70
CA LEU A 78 -5.93 9.06 -11.60
C LEU A 78 -7.27 9.83 -11.60
N SER A 79 -7.70 10.31 -10.43
CA SER A 79 -8.91 11.13 -10.30
C SER A 79 -8.80 12.46 -11.04
N LEU A 80 -7.62 13.08 -11.06
CA LEU A 80 -7.39 14.32 -11.81
C LEU A 80 -7.55 14.11 -13.32
N ILE A 81 -7.11 12.95 -13.84
CA ILE A 81 -7.28 12.59 -15.25
C ILE A 81 -8.76 12.49 -15.64
N VAL A 82 -9.64 12.09 -14.70
CA VAL A 82 -11.09 12.04 -14.92
C VAL A 82 -11.74 13.41 -14.73
N LEU A 83 -11.28 14.20 -13.76
CA LEU A 83 -11.87 15.50 -13.40
C LEU A 83 -11.55 16.61 -14.42
N ILE A 84 -10.36 16.62 -15.03
CA ILE A 84 -9.99 17.61 -16.05
C ILE A 84 -10.94 17.58 -17.27
N PRO A 85 -11.18 16.43 -17.93
CA PRO A 85 -12.09 16.37 -19.08
C PRO A 85 -13.56 16.52 -18.68
N LEU A 86 -13.94 16.34 -17.41
CA LEU A 86 -15.30 16.55 -16.94
C LEU A 86 -15.80 17.98 -17.20
N LYS A 87 -14.90 18.97 -17.11
CA LYS A 87 -15.23 20.38 -17.38
C LYS A 87 -15.51 20.66 -18.87
N SER A 88 -14.78 19.99 -19.77
CA SER A 88 -14.89 20.25 -21.21
C SER A 88 -15.89 19.33 -21.90
N ASN A 89 -15.90 18.04 -21.56
CA ASN A 89 -16.71 17.00 -22.20
C ASN A 89 -17.17 15.97 -21.15
N PRO A 90 -18.33 16.17 -20.51
CA PRO A 90 -18.79 15.29 -19.44
C PRO A 90 -19.02 13.84 -19.90
N ARG A 91 -19.45 13.65 -21.16
CA ARG A 91 -19.61 12.31 -21.75
C ARG A 91 -18.31 11.51 -21.78
N LEU A 92 -17.20 12.15 -22.16
CA LEU A 92 -15.89 11.50 -22.17
C LEU A 92 -15.44 11.12 -20.76
N ALA A 93 -15.66 11.99 -19.77
CA ALA A 93 -15.33 11.71 -18.38
C ALA A 93 -16.11 10.51 -17.82
N PHE A 94 -17.41 10.39 -18.12
CA PHE A 94 -18.20 9.22 -17.72
C PHE A 94 -17.71 7.92 -18.37
N ILE A 95 -17.36 7.96 -19.67
CA ILE A 95 -16.80 6.80 -20.37
C ILE A 95 -15.46 6.37 -19.74
N LEU A 96 -14.56 7.32 -19.52
CA LEU A 96 -13.25 7.06 -18.89
C LEU A 96 -13.41 6.47 -17.49
N ASN A 97 -14.31 7.03 -16.68
CA ASN A 97 -14.58 6.52 -15.33
C ASN A 97 -15.19 5.11 -15.35
N GLY A 98 -16.16 4.86 -16.24
CA GLY A 98 -16.77 3.54 -16.43
C GLY A 98 -15.75 2.49 -16.87
N ALA A 99 -14.87 2.84 -17.82
CA ALA A 99 -13.79 1.97 -18.27
C ALA A 99 -12.81 1.66 -17.13
N LEU A 100 -12.41 2.68 -16.37
CA LEU A 100 -11.49 2.52 -15.23
C LEU A 100 -12.08 1.61 -14.14
N PHE A 101 -13.36 1.77 -13.83
CA PHE A 101 -14.09 0.92 -12.89
C PHE A 101 -14.12 -0.54 -13.37
N ALA A 102 -14.48 -0.77 -14.63
CA ALA A 102 -14.54 -2.11 -15.21
C ALA A 102 -13.16 -2.80 -15.26
N VAL A 103 -12.10 -2.05 -15.58
CA VAL A 103 -10.73 -2.57 -15.57
C VAL A 103 -10.29 -2.92 -14.15
N GLY A 104 -10.59 -2.07 -13.17
CA GLY A 104 -10.25 -2.30 -11.76
C GLY A 104 -10.94 -3.54 -11.18
N THR A 105 -12.22 -3.73 -11.46
CA THR A 105 -12.96 -4.93 -11.01
C THR A 105 -12.46 -6.19 -11.71
N ALA A 106 -12.21 -6.14 -13.03
CA ALA A 106 -11.67 -7.27 -13.77
C ALA A 106 -10.26 -7.67 -13.30
N ALA A 107 -9.37 -6.70 -13.07
CA ALA A 107 -8.01 -6.95 -12.56
C ALA A 107 -8.03 -7.56 -11.16
N THR A 108 -8.94 -7.11 -10.29
CA THR A 108 -9.12 -7.66 -8.94
C THR A 108 -9.64 -9.09 -9.01
N ALA A 109 -10.67 -9.34 -9.83
CA ALA A 109 -11.21 -10.68 -10.04
C ALA A 109 -10.15 -11.64 -10.60
N ALA A 110 -9.40 -11.22 -11.61
CA ALA A 110 -8.32 -12.01 -12.20
C ALA A 110 -7.22 -12.32 -11.17
N SER A 111 -6.84 -11.35 -10.34
CA SER A 111 -5.85 -11.55 -9.28
C SER A 111 -6.34 -12.58 -8.25
N HIS A 112 -7.61 -12.52 -7.85
CA HIS A 112 -8.20 -13.51 -6.94
C HIS A 112 -8.16 -14.93 -7.52
N VAL A 113 -8.50 -15.09 -8.80
CA VAL A 113 -8.49 -16.40 -9.47
C VAL A 113 -7.07 -16.93 -9.65
N TYR A 114 -6.12 -16.09 -10.06
CA TYR A 114 -4.75 -16.51 -10.36
C TYR A 114 -3.96 -16.88 -9.10
N PHE A 115 -4.10 -16.10 -8.02
CA PHE A 115 -3.37 -16.33 -6.77
C PHE A 115 -4.13 -17.21 -5.77
N GLY A 116 -5.34 -17.68 -6.10
CA GLY A 116 -6.16 -18.49 -5.21
C GLY A 116 -6.47 -17.81 -3.87
N LEU A 117 -6.51 -16.46 -3.87
CA LEU A 117 -6.72 -15.68 -2.66
C LEU A 117 -8.15 -15.89 -2.16
N GLN A 118 -8.27 -16.32 -0.91
CA GLN A 118 -9.56 -16.38 -0.21
C GLN A 118 -10.23 -15.01 -0.29
N PRO A 119 -11.53 -14.91 -0.57
CA PRO A 119 -12.24 -13.65 -0.40
C PRO A 119 -12.07 -13.29 1.08
N THR A 120 -11.42 -12.18 1.38
CA THR A 120 -11.01 -11.81 2.75
C THR A 120 -12.19 -11.77 3.72
N ALA A 121 -13.42 -11.62 3.20
CA ALA A 121 -14.66 -11.73 3.97
C ALA A 121 -15.05 -13.17 4.35
N ILE A 122 -14.65 -14.21 3.62
CA ILE A 122 -15.02 -15.62 3.89
C ILE A 122 -13.97 -16.32 4.77
N SER A 123 -12.69 -15.94 4.69
CA SER A 123 -11.64 -16.54 5.54
C SER A 123 -11.85 -16.26 7.03
N ALA A 124 -12.36 -15.08 7.40
CA ALA A 124 -12.66 -14.75 8.80
C ALA A 124 -13.85 -15.56 9.37
N TYR A 125 -14.74 -16.08 8.50
CA TYR A 125 -15.83 -16.98 8.93
C TYR A 125 -15.41 -18.46 8.96
N LEU A 126 -14.40 -18.85 8.18
CA LEU A 126 -13.92 -20.24 8.12
C LEU A 126 -12.95 -20.61 9.25
N HIS A 127 -12.29 -19.63 9.86
CA HIS A 127 -11.48 -19.81 11.06
C HIS A 127 -11.97 -18.85 12.17
N PRO A 128 -13.05 -19.23 12.89
CA PRO A 128 -13.37 -18.57 14.15
C PRO A 128 -12.33 -19.06 15.18
N GLU A 129 -11.35 -18.22 15.46
CA GLU A 129 -10.66 -18.28 16.76
C GLU A 129 -11.64 -17.78 17.83
#